data_AF-A0A1Y1RW16-F1
#
_entry.id   AF-A0A1Y1RW16-F1
#
_cell.length_a   1.000
_cell.length_b   1.000
_cell.length_c   1.000
_cell.angle_alpha   90.00
_cell.angle_beta   90.00
_cell.angle_gamma   90.00
#
_symmetry.space_group_name_H-M   'P 1'
#
loop_
_entity.id
_entity.type
_entity.pdbx_description
1 polymer ?
#
loop_
_entity_poly.entity_id
_entity_poly.type
_entity_poly.pdbx_seq_one_letter_code
_entity_poly.pdbx_strand_id
1 'polypeptide(L)'
;MTMEVIINSNPVDVHLEEEKNAWEVVRQLDTWLVAEGFFITGLLVNGKAASISDDDALKGISINSIGNLEILAQPLNELSIERYSTLLQYFSYMYRALQEGDVKLLKDLSSEAGPVINNMDSILRLKVGDKPVSEVFSRLISEMNFDGDSPTVPADLKNFTANLCIFIESRAREIANPLLELRSTASLLESYIPKLEEIPILLQTGKEKEAMEMVIAFSEISEKLTRLYPLLKERDSENLMTQEIDGVSFEEFYIDLNAKFQELTEALEAEDSILIGDLLEYEIAPKIRELTGSIENLPAFADSSL
;
A
#
# COMPACT_ATOMS: atom_id res chain seq x y z
N MET A 1 -1.11 -41.74 14.01
CA MET A 1 0.01 -41.39 13.10
C MET A 1 0.35 -39.94 13.40
N THR A 2 1.62 -39.59 13.48
CA THR A 2 2.01 -38.20 13.66
C THR A 2 1.87 -37.51 12.31
N MET A 3 1.14 -36.40 12.28
CA MET A 3 1.00 -35.58 11.09
C MET A 3 2.33 -34.87 10.80
N GLU A 4 2.76 -34.86 9.55
CA GLU A 4 3.91 -34.09 9.08
C GLU A 4 3.44 -32.80 8.42
N VAL A 5 3.97 -31.66 8.86
CA VAL A 5 3.72 -30.35 8.24
C VAL A 5 4.93 -29.96 7.41
N ILE A 6 4.70 -29.58 6.15
CA ILE A 6 5.72 -29.16 5.21
C ILE A 6 5.37 -27.76 4.70
N ILE A 7 6.31 -26.83 4.74
CA ILE A 7 6.13 -25.46 4.25
C ILE A 7 7.21 -25.20 3.21
N ASN A 8 6.81 -24.88 1.98
CA ASN A 8 7.73 -24.66 0.85
C ASN A 8 8.76 -25.79 0.71
N SER A 9 8.28 -27.04 0.75
CA SER A 9 9.09 -28.27 0.70
C SER A 9 10.03 -28.53 1.88
N ASN A 10 9.97 -27.74 2.94
CA ASN A 10 10.74 -27.96 4.17
C ASN A 10 9.83 -28.48 5.29
N PRO A 11 10.16 -29.61 5.94
CA PRO A 11 9.45 -30.05 7.14
C PRO A 11 9.59 -29.02 8.26
N VAL A 12 8.49 -28.71 8.93
CA VAL A 12 8.46 -27.79 10.07
C VAL A 12 7.89 -28.53 11.28
N ASP A 13 8.53 -28.36 12.43
CA ASP A 13 8.02 -28.90 13.68
C ASP A 13 6.96 -27.94 14.23
N VAL A 14 5.71 -28.41 14.29
CA VAL A 14 4.56 -27.61 14.70
C VAL A 14 3.95 -28.26 15.93
N HIS A 15 3.83 -27.50 17.01
CA HIS A 15 3.15 -27.95 18.21
C HIS A 15 1.65 -27.76 18.04
N LEU A 16 0.96 -28.86 17.73
CA LEU A 16 -0.50 -28.95 17.70
C LEU A 16 -0.98 -29.36 19.10
N GLU A 17 -1.86 -28.56 19.70
CA GLU A 17 -2.35 -28.76 21.07
C GLU A 17 -3.82 -29.18 21.09
N GLU A 18 -4.71 -28.35 20.54
CA GLU A 18 -6.16 -28.53 20.63
C GLU A 18 -6.87 -28.71 19.28
N GLU A 19 -6.12 -28.67 18.17
CA GLU A 19 -6.68 -28.69 16.83
C GLU A 19 -7.35 -30.03 16.49
N LYS A 20 -8.54 -29.97 15.89
CA LYS A 20 -9.42 -31.12 15.63
C LYS A 20 -9.51 -31.47 14.16
N ASN A 21 -9.27 -30.50 13.29
CA ASN A 21 -9.49 -30.60 11.85
C ASN A 21 -8.47 -29.77 11.07
N ALA A 22 -8.40 -29.98 9.75
CA ALA A 22 -7.47 -29.29 8.88
C ALA A 22 -7.65 -27.76 8.91
N TRP A 23 -8.88 -27.26 9.08
CA TRP A 23 -9.15 -25.81 9.13
C TRP A 23 -8.48 -25.15 10.34
N GLU A 24 -8.56 -25.75 11.53
CA GLU A 24 -7.94 -25.21 12.75
C GLU A 24 -6.42 -25.15 12.62
N VAL A 25 -5.80 -26.22 12.08
CA VAL A 25 -4.35 -26.26 11.85
C VAL A 25 -3.93 -25.21 10.81
N VAL A 26 -4.63 -25.12 9.69
CA VAL A 26 -4.33 -24.15 8.63
C VAL A 26 -4.49 -22.72 9.15
N ARG A 27 -5.49 -22.44 9.99
CA ARG A 27 -5.68 -21.11 10.62
C ARG A 27 -4.55 -20.73 11.56
N GLN A 28 -4.09 -21.68 12.38
CA GLN A 28 -2.95 -21.45 13.27
C GLN A 28 -1.69 -21.17 12.47
N LEU A 29 -1.42 -21.98 11.45
CA LEU A 29 -0.27 -21.81 10.55
C LEU A 29 -0.34 -20.53 9.74
N ASP A 30 -1.53 -20.15 9.27
CA ASP A 30 -1.77 -18.86 8.59
C ASP A 30 -1.44 -17.69 9.51
N THR A 31 -1.90 -17.73 10.77
CA THR A 31 -1.59 -16.70 11.77
C THR A 31 -0.08 -16.58 12.01
N TRP A 32 0.61 -17.72 12.13
CA TRP A 32 2.06 -17.75 12.31
C TRP A 32 2.80 -17.26 11.06
N LEU A 33 2.44 -17.73 9.88
CA LEU A 33 3.07 -17.31 8.62
C LEU A 33 2.87 -15.82 8.33
N VAL A 34 1.67 -15.28 8.61
CA VAL A 34 1.39 -13.85 8.47
C VAL A 34 2.26 -13.02 9.41
N ALA A 35 2.48 -13.47 10.65
CA ALA A 35 3.39 -12.80 11.59
C ALA A 35 4.83 -12.78 11.09
N GLU A 36 5.24 -13.79 10.33
CA GLU A 36 6.56 -13.89 9.68
C GLU A 36 6.60 -13.22 8.29
N GLY A 37 5.53 -12.53 7.85
CA GLY A 37 5.49 -11.82 6.57
C GLY A 37 5.19 -12.70 5.34
N PHE A 38 4.61 -13.88 5.54
CA PHE A 38 4.21 -14.82 4.49
C PHE A 38 2.69 -14.97 4.39
N PHE A 39 2.23 -15.45 3.24
CA PHE A 39 0.82 -15.77 3.00
C PHE A 39 0.69 -17.14 2.34
N ILE A 40 -0.31 -17.92 2.75
CA ILE A 40 -0.58 -19.25 2.19
C ILE A 40 -1.21 -19.09 0.79
N THR A 41 -0.57 -19.65 -0.23
CA THR A 41 -1.03 -19.61 -1.63
C THR A 41 -1.45 -20.96 -2.15
N GLY A 42 -1.09 -22.03 -1.46
CA GLY A 42 -1.52 -23.38 -1.79
C GLY A 42 -1.53 -24.31 -0.58
N LEU A 43 -2.39 -25.32 -0.66
CA LEU A 43 -2.56 -26.32 0.38
C LEU A 43 -2.72 -27.70 -0.25
N LEU A 44 -1.96 -28.67 0.22
CA LEU A 44 -2.15 -30.07 -0.11
C LEU A 44 -2.36 -30.87 1.18
N VAL A 45 -3.46 -31.62 1.22
CA VAL A 45 -3.76 -32.55 2.31
C VAL A 45 -3.57 -33.96 1.77
N ASN A 46 -2.60 -34.69 2.34
CA ASN A 46 -2.20 -36.03 1.87
C ASN A 46 -1.90 -36.05 0.36
N GLY A 47 -1.19 -35.03 -0.14
CA GLY A 47 -0.83 -34.88 -1.55
C GLY A 47 -1.98 -34.50 -2.50
N LYS A 48 -3.17 -34.17 -1.97
CA LYS A 48 -4.29 -33.67 -2.77
C LYS A 48 -4.48 -32.19 -2.53
N ALA A 49 -4.56 -31.41 -3.61
CA ALA A 49 -4.87 -29.99 -3.54
C ALA A 49 -6.20 -29.77 -2.80
N ALA A 50 -6.17 -28.91 -1.80
CA ALA A 50 -7.32 -28.46 -1.04
C ALA A 50 -7.47 -26.94 -1.21
N SER A 51 -8.71 -26.46 -1.21
CA SER A 51 -8.97 -25.02 -1.28
C SER A 51 -8.85 -24.42 0.12
N ILE A 52 -8.00 -23.42 0.26
CA ILE A 52 -7.82 -22.67 1.53
C ILE A 52 -9.09 -21.88 1.89
N SER A 53 -9.85 -21.46 0.88
CA SER A 53 -11.09 -20.68 1.03
C SER A 53 -12.35 -21.53 1.20
N ASP A 54 -12.25 -22.86 1.19
CA ASP A 54 -13.37 -23.77 1.45
C ASP A 54 -13.34 -24.27 2.90
N ASP A 55 -13.79 -23.40 3.80
CA ASP A 55 -13.83 -23.66 5.25
C ASP A 55 -14.56 -24.97 5.59
N ASP A 56 -15.68 -25.26 4.93
CA ASP A 56 -16.52 -26.42 5.23
C ASP A 56 -15.82 -27.72 4.82
N ALA A 57 -15.17 -27.73 3.65
CA ALA A 57 -14.37 -28.86 3.22
C ALA A 57 -13.21 -29.14 4.20
N LEU A 58 -12.51 -28.09 4.66
CA LEU A 58 -11.39 -28.23 5.59
C LEU A 58 -11.85 -28.68 6.99
N LYS A 59 -12.96 -28.16 7.51
CA LYS A 59 -13.54 -28.60 8.79
C LYS A 59 -13.97 -30.06 8.75
N GLY A 60 -14.35 -30.57 7.57
CA GLY A 60 -14.70 -31.97 7.35
C GLY A 60 -13.51 -32.94 7.44
N ILE A 61 -12.27 -32.45 7.35
CA ILE A 61 -11.06 -33.28 7.40
C ILE A 61 -10.58 -33.37 8.85
N SER A 62 -10.79 -34.51 9.50
CA SER A 62 -10.27 -34.76 10.85
C SER A 62 -8.74 -34.76 10.87
N ILE A 63 -8.15 -34.13 11.89
CA ILE A 63 -6.69 -34.09 12.07
C ILE A 63 -6.05 -35.48 12.07
N ASN A 64 -6.76 -36.48 12.62
CA ASN A 64 -6.26 -37.86 12.71
C ASN A 64 -6.13 -38.56 11.35
N SER A 65 -6.75 -38.04 10.29
CA SER A 65 -6.63 -38.57 8.93
C SER A 65 -5.56 -37.87 8.09
N ILE A 66 -4.92 -36.83 8.64
CA ILE A 66 -3.87 -36.08 7.96
C ILE A 66 -2.52 -36.73 8.27
N GLY A 67 -1.95 -37.39 7.27
CA GLY A 67 -0.57 -37.89 7.34
C GLY A 67 0.43 -36.81 6.95
N ASN A 68 0.11 -36.04 5.91
CA ASN A 68 0.96 -34.96 5.41
C ASN A 68 0.11 -33.73 5.08
N LEU A 69 0.55 -32.56 5.57
CA LEU A 69 -0.01 -31.26 5.26
C LEU A 69 1.09 -30.41 4.62
N GLU A 70 0.97 -30.14 3.32
CA GLU A 70 1.91 -29.30 2.60
C GLU A 70 1.29 -27.93 2.34
N ILE A 71 2.01 -26.89 2.74
CA ILE A 71 1.66 -25.49 2.57
C ILE A 71 2.65 -24.87 1.60
N LEU A 72 2.10 -24.23 0.57
CA LEU A 72 2.84 -23.29 -0.27
C LEU A 72 2.59 -21.90 0.29
N ALA A 73 3.67 -21.21 0.67
CA ALA A 73 3.61 -19.88 1.24
C ALA A 73 4.53 -18.94 0.44
N GLN A 74 4.04 -17.76 0.11
CA GLN A 74 4.84 -16.74 -0.56
C GLN A 74 5.02 -15.50 0.34
N PRO A 75 6.15 -14.81 0.23
CA PRO A 75 6.33 -13.51 0.89
C PRO A 75 5.21 -12.54 0.50
N LEU A 76 4.65 -11.85 1.50
CA LEU A 76 3.51 -10.93 1.31
C LEU A 76 3.85 -9.77 0.37
N ASN A 77 5.11 -9.32 0.37
CA ASN A 77 5.61 -8.28 -0.52
C ASN A 77 5.64 -8.73 -1.98
N GLU A 78 6.09 -9.95 -2.28
CA GLU A 78 6.13 -10.51 -3.64
C GLU A 78 4.71 -10.61 -4.20
N LEU A 79 3.78 -11.19 -3.43
CA LEU A 79 2.36 -11.26 -3.80
C LEU A 79 1.74 -9.88 -4.02
N SER A 80 2.13 -8.90 -3.22
CA SER A 80 1.65 -7.53 -3.39
C SER A 80 2.19 -6.91 -4.67
N ILE A 81 3.48 -7.08 -4.97
CA ILE A 81 4.09 -6.61 -6.22
C ILE A 81 3.41 -7.25 -7.44
N GLU A 82 3.14 -8.56 -7.42
CA GLU A 82 2.43 -9.24 -8.49
C GLU A 82 1.04 -8.64 -8.72
N ARG A 83 0.26 -8.43 -7.65
CA ARG A 83 -1.07 -7.83 -7.71
C ARG A 83 -1.05 -6.41 -8.29
N TYR A 84 -0.14 -5.55 -7.83
CA TYR A 84 0.02 -4.21 -8.39
C TYR A 84 0.48 -4.27 -9.86
N SER A 85 1.36 -5.21 -10.21
CA SER A 85 1.85 -5.39 -11.59
C SER A 85 0.74 -5.80 -12.55
N THR A 86 -0.14 -6.72 -12.14
CA THR A 86 -1.31 -7.12 -12.93
C THR A 86 -2.27 -5.95 -13.15
N LEU A 87 -2.58 -5.17 -12.10
CA LEU A 87 -3.41 -3.97 -12.24
C LEU A 87 -2.73 -2.93 -13.15
N LEU A 88 -1.42 -2.68 -12.97
CA LEU A 88 -0.68 -1.73 -13.78
C LEU A 88 -0.69 -2.11 -15.25
N GLN A 89 -0.52 -3.40 -15.56
CA GLN A 89 -0.56 -3.91 -16.92
C GLN A 89 -1.92 -3.65 -17.58
N TYR A 90 -3.02 -3.97 -16.88
CA TYR A 90 -4.37 -3.73 -17.38
C TYR A 90 -4.60 -2.23 -17.67
N PHE A 91 -4.31 -1.35 -16.70
CA PHE A 91 -4.52 0.08 -16.87
C PHE A 91 -3.55 0.71 -17.88
N SER A 92 -2.34 0.17 -18.04
CA SER A 92 -1.41 0.61 -19.07
C SER A 92 -1.91 0.27 -20.47
N TYR A 93 -2.48 -0.93 -20.67
CA TYR A 93 -3.13 -1.29 -21.94
C TYR A 93 -4.35 -0.42 -22.23
N MET A 94 -5.18 -0.16 -21.21
CA MET A 94 -6.31 0.76 -21.35
C MET A 94 -5.84 2.16 -21.74
N TYR A 95 -4.87 2.73 -21.01
CA TYR A 95 -4.35 4.07 -21.26
C TYR A 95 -3.78 4.19 -22.67
N ARG A 96 -3.03 3.18 -23.12
CA ARG A 96 -2.49 3.12 -24.47
C ARG A 96 -3.60 3.07 -25.53
N ALA A 97 -4.61 2.22 -25.32
CA ALA A 97 -5.75 2.13 -26.23
C ALA A 97 -6.51 3.47 -26.33
N LEU A 98 -6.66 4.19 -25.21
CA LEU A 98 -7.25 5.55 -25.16
C LEU A 98 -6.38 6.60 -25.88
N GLN A 99 -5.06 6.47 -25.81
CA GLN A 99 -4.12 7.35 -26.51
C GLN A 99 -4.14 7.13 -28.03
N GLU A 100 -4.16 5.87 -28.45
CA GLU A 100 -4.08 5.47 -29.86
C GLU A 100 -5.45 5.46 -30.55
N GLY A 101 -6.55 5.55 -29.79
CA GLY A 101 -7.90 5.40 -30.32
C GLY A 101 -8.21 3.96 -30.76
N ASP A 102 -7.60 2.95 -30.12
CA ASP A 102 -7.82 1.54 -30.45
C ASP A 102 -9.16 1.05 -29.87
N VAL A 103 -10.22 1.27 -30.65
CA VAL A 103 -11.59 0.90 -30.30
C VAL A 103 -11.74 -0.60 -30.03
N LYS A 104 -11.00 -1.44 -30.75
CA LYS A 104 -11.10 -2.89 -30.58
C LYS A 104 -10.54 -3.30 -29.22
N LEU A 105 -9.34 -2.83 -28.90
CA LEU A 105 -8.71 -3.11 -27.61
C LEU A 105 -9.51 -2.53 -26.44
N LEU A 106 -10.07 -1.31 -26.59
CA LEU A 106 -10.96 -0.73 -25.57
C LEU A 106 -12.20 -1.59 -25.34
N LYS A 107 -12.81 -2.12 -26.40
CA LYS A 107 -13.96 -3.02 -26.29
C LYS A 107 -13.58 -4.30 -25.55
N ASP A 108 -12.47 -4.93 -25.92
CA ASP A 108 -11.98 -6.16 -25.28
C ASP A 108 -11.70 -5.91 -23.78
N LEU A 109 -10.91 -4.88 -23.44
CA LEU A 109 -10.58 -4.50 -22.06
C LEU A 109 -11.81 -4.14 -21.22
N SER A 110 -12.80 -3.47 -21.83
CA SER A 110 -14.06 -3.11 -21.14
C SER A 110 -14.89 -4.34 -20.79
N SER A 111 -14.91 -5.34 -21.67
CA SER A 111 -15.66 -6.58 -21.46
C SER A 111 -15.03 -7.47 -20.39
N GLU A 112 -13.72 -7.34 -20.18
CA GLU A 112 -12.93 -8.07 -19.18
C GLU A 112 -12.71 -7.26 -17.89
N ALA A 113 -13.36 -6.10 -17.73
CA ALA A 113 -13.14 -5.22 -16.57
C ALA A 113 -13.63 -5.81 -15.23
N GLY A 114 -14.59 -6.75 -15.25
CA GLY A 114 -15.24 -7.28 -14.04
C GLY A 114 -14.27 -7.83 -12.99
N PRO A 115 -13.40 -8.80 -13.32
CA PRO A 115 -12.38 -9.29 -12.39
C PRO A 115 -11.43 -8.21 -11.88
N VAL A 116 -11.09 -7.22 -12.71
CA VAL A 116 -10.24 -6.09 -12.29
C VAL A 116 -10.96 -5.25 -11.24
N ILE A 117 -12.18 -4.79 -11.54
CA ILE A 117 -13.03 -3.99 -10.65
C ILE A 117 -13.19 -4.68 -9.29
N ASN A 118 -13.46 -5.99 -9.28
CA ASN A 118 -13.67 -6.76 -8.05
C ASN A 118 -12.44 -6.79 -7.13
N ASN A 119 -11.23 -6.71 -7.69
CA ASN A 119 -9.99 -6.78 -6.92
C ASN A 119 -9.40 -5.40 -6.61
N MET A 120 -9.77 -4.35 -7.36
CA MET A 120 -9.21 -3.00 -7.24
C MET A 120 -9.23 -2.48 -5.81
N ASP A 121 -10.36 -2.49 -5.11
CA ASP A 121 -10.44 -1.85 -3.78
C ASP A 121 -9.62 -2.59 -2.73
N SER A 122 -9.53 -3.93 -2.84
CA SER A 122 -8.73 -4.75 -1.94
C SER A 122 -7.23 -4.48 -2.06
N ILE A 123 -6.77 -4.16 -3.29
CA ILE A 123 -5.36 -3.91 -3.62
C ILE A 123 -5.02 -2.44 -3.40
N LEU A 124 -5.84 -1.52 -3.90
CA LEU A 124 -5.53 -0.10 -3.95
C LEU A 124 -5.91 0.64 -2.67
N ARG A 125 -7.00 0.20 -2.00
CA ARG A 125 -7.61 0.88 -0.84
C ARG A 125 -7.77 2.40 -1.06
N LEU A 126 -8.01 2.79 -2.30
CA LEU A 126 -8.06 4.19 -2.75
C LEU A 126 -9.51 4.64 -2.91
N LYS A 127 -9.79 5.89 -2.51
CA LYS A 127 -11.07 6.54 -2.72
C LYS A 127 -10.92 7.81 -3.57
N VAL A 128 -12.00 8.19 -4.23
CA VAL A 128 -12.15 9.47 -4.93
C VAL A 128 -13.38 10.16 -4.35
N GLY A 129 -13.15 11.18 -3.51
CA GLY A 129 -14.16 11.64 -2.56
C GLY A 129 -14.55 10.50 -1.62
N ASP A 130 -15.84 10.30 -1.41
CA ASP A 130 -16.35 9.22 -0.53
C ASP A 130 -16.46 7.85 -1.20
N LYS A 131 -16.16 7.77 -2.51
CA LYS A 131 -16.40 6.57 -3.31
C LYS A 131 -15.14 5.74 -3.49
N PRO A 132 -15.23 4.39 -3.43
CA PRO A 132 -14.14 3.53 -3.84
C PRO A 132 -13.73 3.80 -5.30
N VAL A 133 -12.43 3.70 -5.58
CA VAL A 133 -11.92 3.94 -6.94
C VAL A 133 -12.51 2.97 -7.97
N SER A 134 -12.85 1.74 -7.56
CA SER A 134 -13.52 0.76 -8.41
C SER A 134 -14.89 1.25 -8.91
N GLU A 135 -15.67 1.96 -8.08
CA GLU A 135 -16.99 2.49 -8.43
C GLU A 135 -16.87 3.57 -9.51
N VAL A 136 -15.91 4.49 -9.33
CA VAL A 136 -15.63 5.55 -10.31
C VAL A 136 -15.20 4.96 -11.64
N PHE A 137 -14.32 3.96 -11.61
CA PHE A 137 -13.87 3.26 -12.81
C PHE A 137 -15.03 2.51 -13.49
N SER A 138 -15.82 1.75 -12.73
CA SER A 138 -16.99 1.02 -13.24
C SER A 138 -18.00 1.95 -13.91
N ARG A 139 -18.24 3.13 -13.34
CA ARG A 139 -19.11 4.14 -13.93
C ARG A 139 -18.55 4.61 -15.28
N LEU A 140 -17.28 5.00 -15.33
CA LEU A 140 -16.63 5.44 -16.58
C LEU A 140 -16.66 4.35 -17.66
N ILE A 141 -16.45 3.08 -17.28
CA ILE A 141 -16.54 1.97 -18.22
C ILE A 141 -17.97 1.79 -18.74
N SER A 142 -18.99 1.92 -17.88
CA SER A 142 -20.40 1.78 -18.28
C SER A 142 -20.90 2.88 -19.21
N GLU A 143 -20.22 4.02 -19.24
CA GLU A 143 -20.53 5.15 -20.13
C GLU A 143 -19.91 4.98 -21.53
N MET A 144 -19.04 3.98 -21.73
CA MET A 144 -18.51 3.66 -23.05
C MET A 144 -19.58 3.02 -23.94
N ASN A 145 -19.62 3.45 -25.19
CA ASN A 145 -20.47 2.85 -26.20
C ASN A 145 -19.65 2.56 -27.46
N PHE A 146 -19.59 1.29 -27.85
CA PHE A 146 -18.87 0.85 -29.05
C PHE A 146 -19.83 0.47 -30.19
N ASP A 147 -21.13 0.65 -30.01
CA ASP A 147 -22.15 0.35 -31.01
C ASP A 147 -22.41 1.55 -31.93
N GLY A 148 -22.49 1.31 -33.23
CA GLY A 148 -22.74 2.32 -34.27
C GLY A 148 -21.49 2.91 -34.92
N ASP A 149 -21.69 3.93 -35.78
CA ASP A 149 -20.62 4.54 -36.59
C ASP A 149 -19.67 5.45 -35.79
N SER A 150 -19.95 5.72 -34.52
CA SER A 150 -19.16 6.64 -33.69
C SER A 150 -19.07 6.12 -32.25
N PRO A 151 -17.97 5.42 -31.91
CA PRO A 151 -17.69 5.00 -30.55
C PRO A 151 -17.64 6.21 -29.61
N THR A 152 -18.27 6.09 -28.45
CA THR A 152 -18.25 7.09 -27.39
C THR A 152 -17.39 6.60 -26.23
N VAL A 153 -16.44 7.43 -25.83
CA VAL A 153 -15.54 7.19 -24.69
C VAL A 153 -15.60 8.41 -23.78
N PRO A 154 -15.79 8.25 -22.45
CA PRO A 154 -15.82 9.38 -21.53
C PRO A 154 -14.52 10.18 -21.56
N ALA A 155 -14.63 11.51 -21.59
CA ALA A 155 -13.48 12.41 -21.66
C ALA A 155 -12.50 12.20 -20.48
N ASP A 156 -13.05 11.92 -19.29
CA ASP A 156 -12.25 11.77 -18.07
C ASP A 156 -11.54 10.42 -17.97
N LEU A 157 -11.96 9.40 -18.73
CA LEU A 157 -11.42 8.04 -18.60
C LEU A 157 -9.91 7.99 -18.87
N LYS A 158 -9.44 8.81 -19.81
CA LYS A 158 -8.01 8.89 -20.14
C LYS A 158 -7.18 9.42 -18.97
N ASN A 159 -7.60 10.53 -18.37
CA ASN A 159 -6.89 11.14 -17.24
C ASN A 159 -7.02 10.27 -15.99
N PHE A 160 -8.20 9.71 -15.75
CA PHE A 160 -8.43 8.75 -14.67
C PHE A 160 -7.48 7.57 -14.77
N THR A 161 -7.38 6.93 -15.95
CA THR A 161 -6.50 5.79 -16.17
C THR A 161 -5.02 6.17 -16.02
N ALA A 162 -4.62 7.34 -16.53
CA ALA A 162 -3.25 7.84 -16.38
C ALA A 162 -2.86 8.01 -14.90
N ASN A 163 -3.72 8.67 -14.12
CA ASN A 163 -3.48 8.91 -12.71
C ASN A 163 -3.45 7.60 -11.92
N LEU A 164 -4.28 6.63 -12.31
CA LEU A 164 -4.30 5.32 -11.69
C LEU A 164 -3.02 4.53 -11.98
N CYS A 165 -2.48 4.59 -13.20
CA CYS A 165 -1.17 4.02 -13.52
C CYS A 165 -0.07 4.62 -12.63
N ILE A 166 -0.02 5.96 -12.49
CA ILE A 166 0.97 6.65 -11.66
C ILE A 166 0.83 6.20 -10.19
N PHE A 167 -0.40 6.13 -9.68
CA PHE A 167 -0.66 5.68 -8.31
C PHE A 167 -0.21 4.24 -8.08
N ILE A 168 -0.60 3.32 -8.97
CA ILE A 168 -0.27 1.90 -8.89
C ILE A 168 1.25 1.70 -8.96
N GLU A 169 1.91 2.39 -9.88
CA GLU A 169 3.37 2.32 -10.04
C GLU A 169 4.08 2.85 -8.80
N SER A 170 3.62 3.97 -8.23
CA SER A 170 4.14 4.50 -6.97
C SER A 170 4.02 3.47 -5.84
N ARG A 171 2.88 2.82 -5.69
CA ARG A 171 2.67 1.79 -4.65
C ARG A 171 3.54 0.55 -4.88
N ALA A 172 3.68 0.12 -6.13
CA ALA A 172 4.57 -0.98 -6.47
C ALA A 172 6.03 -0.65 -6.11
N ARG A 173 6.49 0.59 -6.35
CA ARG A 173 7.83 1.03 -5.96
C ARG A 173 8.01 1.14 -4.45
N GLU A 174 7.02 1.65 -3.71
CA GLU A 174 7.01 1.68 -2.24
C GLU A 174 7.28 0.27 -1.68
N ILE A 175 6.61 -0.74 -2.22
CA ILE A 175 6.80 -2.13 -1.80
C ILE A 175 8.11 -2.70 -2.31
N ALA A 176 8.50 -2.45 -3.56
CA ALA A 176 9.71 -3.03 -4.11
C ALA A 176 10.97 -2.48 -3.43
N ASN A 177 11.06 -1.15 -3.28
CA ASN A 177 12.26 -0.43 -2.85
C ASN A 177 11.94 0.63 -1.78
N PRO A 178 11.44 0.23 -0.59
CA PRO A 178 10.95 1.17 0.42
C PRO A 178 12.03 2.14 0.91
N LEU A 179 13.28 1.70 0.99
CA LEU A 179 14.40 2.56 1.43
C LEU A 179 14.72 3.66 0.40
N LEU A 180 14.77 3.34 -0.89
CA LEU A 180 14.96 4.33 -1.94
C LEU A 180 13.79 5.34 -2.00
N GLU A 181 12.57 4.84 -1.83
CA GLU A 181 11.37 5.67 -1.78
C GLU A 181 11.34 6.54 -0.50
N LEU A 182 11.85 6.05 0.63
CA LEU A 182 12.03 6.84 1.86
C LEU A 182 12.97 8.03 1.63
N ARG A 183 14.12 7.80 1.01
CA ARG A 183 15.05 8.89 0.67
C ARG A 183 14.40 9.93 -0.25
N SER A 184 13.74 9.46 -1.31
CA SER A 184 13.07 10.34 -2.27
C SER A 184 11.95 11.17 -1.61
N THR A 185 11.18 10.54 -0.70
CA THR A 185 10.16 11.22 0.11
C THR A 185 10.80 12.23 1.07
N ALA A 186 11.91 11.89 1.71
CA ALA A 186 12.65 12.78 2.60
C ALA A 186 13.15 14.03 1.86
N SER A 187 13.78 13.88 0.70
CA SER A 187 14.21 15.03 -0.10
C SER A 187 13.05 15.93 -0.54
N LEU A 188 11.88 15.34 -0.85
CA LEU A 188 10.69 16.10 -1.19
C LEU A 188 10.11 16.86 0.02
N LEU A 189 10.05 16.20 1.18
CA LEU A 189 9.63 16.81 2.45
C LEU A 189 10.56 17.98 2.83
N GLU A 190 11.88 17.80 2.70
CA GLU A 190 12.86 18.86 2.96
C GLU A 190 12.61 20.08 2.08
N SER A 191 12.34 19.88 0.78
CA SER A 191 12.00 20.97 -0.14
C SER A 191 10.69 21.68 0.18
N TYR A 192 9.82 21.04 0.98
CA TYR A 192 8.53 21.58 1.39
C TYR A 192 8.59 22.37 2.70
N ILE A 193 9.63 22.19 3.52
CA ILE A 193 9.80 22.89 4.81
C ILE A 193 9.57 24.41 4.70
N PRO A 194 10.18 25.14 3.75
CA PRO A 194 9.96 26.59 3.66
C PRO A 194 8.50 26.98 3.36
N LYS A 195 7.76 26.11 2.67
CA LYS A 195 6.33 26.32 2.40
C LYS A 195 5.50 26.10 3.65
N LEU A 196 5.87 25.11 4.48
CA LEU A 196 5.20 24.88 5.76
C LEU A 196 5.31 26.10 6.68
N GLU A 197 6.50 26.70 6.73
CA GLU A 197 6.77 27.93 7.49
C GLU A 197 6.03 29.16 6.92
N GLU A 198 5.61 29.13 5.64
CA GLU A 198 4.85 30.22 4.99
C GLU A 198 3.34 30.12 5.24
N ILE A 199 2.80 28.91 5.50
CA ILE A 199 1.36 28.67 5.68
C ILE A 199 0.71 29.58 6.74
N PRO A 200 1.28 29.78 7.95
CA PRO A 200 0.70 30.69 8.95
C PRO A 200 0.54 32.12 8.41
N ILE A 201 1.50 32.60 7.63
CA ILE A 201 1.47 33.94 7.02
C ILE A 201 0.36 34.02 5.96
N LEU A 202 0.20 32.98 5.13
CA LEU A 202 -0.85 32.91 4.13
C LEU A 202 -2.24 32.92 4.78
N LEU A 203 -2.43 32.16 5.86
CA LEU A 203 -3.67 32.15 6.63
C LEU A 203 -3.96 33.52 7.24
N GLN A 204 -2.96 34.17 7.87
CA GLN A 204 -3.12 35.51 8.46
C GLN A 204 -3.39 36.63 7.43
N THR A 205 -2.91 36.46 6.19
CA THR A 205 -3.08 37.45 5.11
C THR A 205 -4.32 37.20 4.24
N GLY A 206 -5.18 36.25 4.62
CA GLY A 206 -6.43 35.94 3.92
C GLY A 206 -6.24 35.15 2.62
N LYS A 207 -5.08 34.50 2.45
CA LYS A 207 -4.75 33.64 1.29
C LYS A 207 -5.01 32.16 1.60
N GLU A 208 -6.16 31.87 2.22
CA GLU A 208 -6.52 30.53 2.70
C GLU A 208 -6.45 29.46 1.61
N LYS A 209 -6.91 29.75 0.39
CA LYS A 209 -6.86 28.79 -0.72
C LYS A 209 -5.41 28.35 -1.04
N GLU A 210 -4.48 29.29 -1.07
CA GLU A 210 -3.06 29.03 -1.35
C GLU A 210 -2.44 28.20 -0.22
N ALA A 211 -2.77 28.52 1.03
CA ALA A 211 -2.35 27.75 2.21
C ALA A 211 -2.88 26.30 2.16
N MET A 212 -4.17 26.13 1.89
CA MET A 212 -4.81 24.81 1.86
C MET A 212 -4.29 23.93 0.71
N GLU A 213 -3.97 24.51 -0.45
CA GLU A 213 -3.30 23.79 -1.54
C GLU A 213 -1.92 23.24 -1.10
N MET A 214 -1.16 24.02 -0.32
CA MET A 214 0.11 23.57 0.25
C MET A 214 -0.09 22.48 1.31
N VAL A 215 -1.09 22.61 2.18
CA VAL A 215 -1.42 21.58 3.18
C VAL A 215 -1.79 20.26 2.51
N ILE A 216 -2.65 20.29 1.49
CA ILE A 216 -3.07 19.08 0.76
C ILE A 216 -1.85 18.36 0.16
N ALA A 217 -0.98 19.11 -0.53
CA ALA A 217 0.22 18.56 -1.11
C ALA A 217 1.19 18.01 -0.05
N PHE A 218 1.30 18.66 1.11
CA PHE A 218 2.10 18.15 2.22
C PHE A 218 1.52 16.86 2.81
N SER A 219 0.19 16.78 2.97
CA SER A 219 -0.49 15.58 3.47
C SER A 219 -0.25 14.38 2.56
N GLU A 220 -0.27 14.56 1.23
CA GLU A 220 0.03 13.48 0.27
C GLU A 220 1.45 12.91 0.45
N ILE A 221 2.43 13.78 0.69
CA ILE A 221 3.82 13.38 0.93
C ILE A 221 3.96 12.67 2.28
N SER A 222 3.31 13.21 3.32
CA SER A 222 3.32 12.67 4.68
C SER A 222 2.65 11.30 4.76
N GLU A 223 1.52 11.10 4.07
CA GLU A 223 0.88 9.78 3.95
C GLU A 223 1.81 8.74 3.31
N LYS A 224 2.70 9.15 2.41
CA LYS A 224 3.71 8.22 1.86
C LYS A 224 4.73 7.82 2.91
N LEU A 225 5.21 8.76 3.71
CA LEU A 225 6.06 8.45 4.85
C LEU A 225 5.36 7.44 5.78
N THR A 226 4.06 7.62 6.04
CA THR A 226 3.35 6.74 6.96
C THR A 226 3.20 5.29 6.46
N ARG A 227 3.06 5.11 5.15
CA ARG A 227 3.02 3.79 4.50
C ARG A 227 4.39 3.12 4.39
N LEU A 228 5.46 3.90 4.27
CA LEU A 228 6.81 3.36 4.13
C LEU A 228 7.33 2.74 5.44
N TYR A 229 6.99 3.31 6.59
CA TYR A 229 7.44 2.80 7.89
C TYR A 229 7.19 1.31 8.14
N PRO A 230 5.95 0.77 8.00
CA PRO A 230 5.73 -0.66 8.22
C PRO A 230 6.53 -1.53 7.23
N LEU A 231 6.66 -1.09 5.98
CA LEU A 231 7.46 -1.81 4.96
C LEU A 231 8.95 -1.84 5.31
N LEU A 232 9.47 -0.77 5.93
CA LEU A 232 10.85 -0.69 6.39
C LEU A 232 11.07 -1.53 7.65
N LYS A 233 10.14 -1.47 8.60
CA LYS A 233 10.17 -2.24 9.85
C LYS A 233 10.16 -3.74 9.60
N GLU A 234 9.36 -4.22 8.65
CA GLU A 234 9.31 -5.64 8.27
C GLU A 234 10.61 -6.14 7.66
N ARG A 235 11.36 -5.27 6.97
CA ARG A 235 12.57 -5.66 6.25
C ARG A 235 13.85 -5.51 7.05
N ASP A 236 13.88 -4.55 7.98
CA ASP A 236 15.00 -4.09 8.83
C ASP A 236 16.41 -4.41 8.29
N SER A 237 16.61 -4.33 6.98
CA SER A 237 17.77 -4.92 6.31
C SER A 237 19.02 -4.07 6.46
N GLU A 238 18.87 -2.87 7.02
CA GLU A 238 19.90 -1.83 7.15
C GLU A 238 19.99 -1.27 8.58
N ASN A 239 19.41 -1.97 9.57
CA ASN A 239 19.33 -1.51 10.97
C ASN A 239 18.77 -0.08 11.08
N LEU A 240 17.81 0.29 10.22
CA LEU A 240 17.14 1.59 10.27
C LEU A 240 16.48 1.77 11.64
N MET A 241 15.87 0.68 12.14
CA MET A 241 15.16 0.67 13.41
C MET A 241 16.11 0.83 14.61
N THR A 242 17.42 0.64 14.42
CA THR A 242 18.43 0.86 15.47
C THR A 242 19.05 2.25 15.40
N GLN A 243 18.67 3.09 14.44
CA GLN A 243 19.16 4.47 14.36
C GLN A 243 18.46 5.34 15.40
N GLU A 244 19.18 6.35 15.86
CA GLU A 244 18.64 7.38 16.73
C GLU A 244 18.49 8.70 15.95
N ILE A 245 17.39 9.40 16.19
CA ILE A 245 17.15 10.76 15.71
C ILE A 245 17.08 11.64 16.95
N ASP A 246 17.99 12.60 17.09
CA ASP A 246 18.12 13.46 18.27
C ASP A 246 18.11 12.69 19.63
N GLY A 247 18.76 11.53 19.67
CA GLY A 247 18.90 10.71 20.88
C GLY A 247 17.66 9.91 21.28
N VAL A 248 16.61 9.89 20.46
CA VAL A 248 15.49 8.94 20.59
C VAL A 248 15.53 7.89 19.48
N SER A 249 14.95 6.72 19.71
CA SER A 249 14.91 5.68 18.68
C SER A 249 14.09 6.11 17.47
N PHE A 250 14.41 5.59 16.28
CA PHE A 250 13.63 5.87 15.06
C PHE A 250 12.14 5.54 15.22
N GLU A 251 11.80 4.46 15.94
CA GLU A 251 10.42 4.08 16.24
C GLU A 251 9.71 5.12 17.11
N GLU A 252 10.31 5.56 18.21
CA GLU A 252 9.74 6.58 19.09
C GLU A 252 9.58 7.92 18.36
N PHE A 253 10.60 8.32 17.58
CA PHE A 253 10.54 9.52 16.76
C PHE A 253 9.37 9.48 15.78
N TYR A 254 9.21 8.35 15.09
CA TYR A 254 8.17 8.17 14.08
C TYR A 254 6.76 8.13 14.71
N ILE A 255 6.59 7.51 15.89
CA ILE A 255 5.33 7.53 16.64
C ILE A 255 4.96 8.97 17.00
N ASP A 256 5.90 9.75 17.51
CA ASP A 256 5.66 11.14 17.89
C ASP A 256 5.34 12.02 16.67
N LEU A 257 6.05 11.85 15.55
CA LEU A 257 5.74 12.55 14.29
C LEU A 257 4.33 12.22 13.79
N ASN A 258 3.91 10.95 13.85
CA ASN A 258 2.55 10.56 13.46
C ASN A 258 1.47 11.16 14.37
N ALA A 259 1.75 11.29 15.67
CA ALA A 259 0.83 12.00 16.57
C ALA A 259 0.62 13.44 16.10
N LYS A 260 1.66 14.12 15.62
CA LYS A 260 1.55 15.48 15.05
C LYS A 260 0.77 15.54 13.74
N PHE A 261 0.89 14.54 12.88
CA PHE A 261 0.02 14.45 11.69
C PHE A 261 -1.44 14.21 12.06
N GLN A 262 -1.70 13.45 13.12
CA GLN A 262 -3.07 13.26 13.61
C GLN A 262 -3.63 14.57 14.19
N GLU A 263 -2.87 15.28 15.02
CA GLU A 263 -3.26 16.61 15.54
C GLU A 263 -3.54 17.59 14.39
N LEU A 264 -2.71 17.59 13.33
CA LEU A 264 -2.95 18.41 12.13
C LEU A 264 -4.26 18.04 11.43
N THR A 265 -4.56 16.74 11.33
CA THR A 265 -5.82 16.26 10.74
C THR A 265 -7.03 16.74 11.53
N GLU A 266 -6.96 16.64 12.87
CA GLU A 266 -8.01 17.12 13.77
C GLU A 266 -8.20 18.64 13.67
N ALA A 267 -7.11 19.41 13.54
CA ALA A 267 -7.16 20.86 13.33
C ALA A 267 -7.79 21.24 11.98
N LEU A 268 -7.51 20.47 10.91
CA LEU A 268 -8.13 20.65 9.59
C LEU A 268 -9.63 20.37 9.62
N GLU A 269 -10.06 19.30 10.29
CA GLU A 269 -11.48 18.98 10.47
C GLU A 269 -12.23 20.03 11.27
N ALA A 270 -11.56 20.65 12.25
CA ALA A 270 -12.10 21.74 13.06
C ALA A 270 -12.04 23.12 12.38
N GLU A 271 -11.42 23.22 11.19
CA GLU A 271 -11.15 24.48 10.48
C GLU A 271 -10.34 25.49 11.34
N ASP A 272 -9.50 25.01 12.26
CA ASP A 272 -8.71 25.84 13.17
C ASP A 272 -7.41 26.32 12.52
N SER A 273 -7.49 27.41 11.77
CA SER A 273 -6.37 27.99 11.04
C SER A 273 -5.20 28.44 11.91
N ILE A 274 -5.44 28.78 13.19
CA ILE A 274 -4.37 29.14 14.12
C ILE A 274 -3.60 27.89 14.51
N LEU A 275 -4.30 26.85 14.94
CA LEU A 275 -3.68 25.58 15.32
C LEU A 275 -2.96 24.91 14.14
N ILE A 276 -3.54 24.94 12.94
CA ILE A 276 -2.90 24.45 11.72
C ILE A 276 -1.55 25.16 11.49
N GLY A 277 -1.53 26.49 11.61
CA GLY A 277 -0.31 27.28 11.47
C GLY A 277 0.75 26.90 12.51
N ASP A 278 0.35 26.84 13.78
CA ASP A 278 1.26 26.56 14.90
C ASP A 278 1.86 25.15 14.79
N LEU A 279 1.04 24.13 14.48
CA LEU A 279 1.49 22.76 14.28
C LEU A 279 2.50 22.67 13.14
N LEU A 280 2.23 23.31 12.01
CA LEU A 280 3.10 23.24 10.83
C LEU A 280 4.44 23.95 11.07
N GLU A 281 4.42 25.13 11.67
CA GLU A 281 5.62 25.97 11.88
C GLU A 281 6.50 25.44 13.02
N TYR A 282 5.92 25.11 14.17
CA TYR A 282 6.69 24.87 15.40
C TYR A 282 6.83 23.39 15.78
N GLU A 283 5.97 22.50 15.26
CA GLU A 283 6.00 21.09 15.65
C GLU A 283 6.41 20.17 14.49
N ILE A 284 5.82 20.36 13.32
CA ILE A 284 6.00 19.46 12.17
C ILE A 284 7.25 19.85 11.39
N ALA A 285 7.41 21.11 10.95
CA ALA A 285 8.57 21.51 10.15
C ALA A 285 9.93 21.22 10.84
N PRO A 286 10.12 21.45 12.15
CA PRO A 286 11.34 21.06 12.85
C PRO A 286 11.59 19.55 12.83
N LYS A 287 10.57 18.73 13.10
CA LYS A 287 10.69 17.26 13.07
C LYS A 287 11.00 16.75 11.68
N ILE A 288 10.35 17.29 10.64
CA ILE A 288 10.66 16.91 9.27
C ILE A 288 12.14 17.20 8.97
N ARG A 289 12.67 18.35 9.42
CA ARG A 289 14.10 18.69 9.24
C ARG A 289 15.04 17.69 9.93
N GLU A 290 14.71 17.26 11.15
CA GLU A 290 15.47 16.23 11.89
C GLU A 290 15.43 14.88 11.18
N LEU A 291 14.24 14.48 10.71
CA LEU A 291 14.03 13.25 9.98
C LEU A 291 14.82 13.22 8.66
N THR A 292 14.71 14.25 7.83
CA THR A 292 15.37 14.31 6.53
C THR A 292 16.88 14.34 6.68
N GLY A 293 17.39 15.10 7.67
CA GLY A 293 18.81 15.10 8.01
C GLY A 293 19.31 13.73 8.47
N SER A 294 18.52 12.99 9.24
CA SER A 294 18.88 11.64 9.69
C SER A 294 18.86 10.62 8.55
N ILE A 295 17.86 10.70 7.67
CA ILE A 295 17.72 9.81 6.52
C ILE A 295 18.89 9.96 5.54
N GLU A 296 19.31 11.18 5.20
CA GLU A 296 20.46 11.38 4.28
C GLU A 296 21.79 10.83 4.83
N ASN A 297 21.91 10.71 6.15
CA ASN A 297 23.10 10.17 6.81
C ASN A 297 23.05 8.66 7.03
N LEU A 298 22.00 7.96 6.56
CA LEU A 298 21.93 6.51 6.69
C LEU A 298 23.10 5.82 5.96
N PRO A 299 23.71 4.78 6.55
CA PRO A 299 24.82 4.05 5.93
C PRO A 299 24.51 3.57 4.51
N ALA A 300 23.27 3.13 4.28
CA ALA A 300 22.77 2.69 2.98
C ALA A 300 22.84 3.76 1.87
N PHE A 301 22.96 5.04 2.23
CA PHE A 301 23.08 6.16 1.29
C PHE A 301 24.46 6.83 1.29
N ALA A 302 25.29 6.56 2.29
CA ALA A 302 26.63 7.15 2.42
C ALA A 302 27.54 6.83 1.21
N ASP A 303 27.39 5.64 0.61
CA ASP A 303 28.19 5.19 -0.54
C ASP A 303 27.69 5.68 -1.90
N SER A 304 26.54 6.37 -1.96
CA SER A 304 25.95 6.86 -3.22
C SER A 304 26.39 8.28 -3.63
N SER A 305 27.43 8.79 -2.97
CA SER A 305 28.05 10.08 -3.25
C SER A 305 29.41 9.91 -3.97
N LEU A 306 29.37 9.49 -5.24
CA LEU A 306 30.52 9.56 -6.17
C LEU A 306 30.10 10.06 -7.55
#